data_AF-A0A353NAJ8-F1
#
_entry.id   AF-A0A353NAJ8-F1
#
_cell.length_a   1.000
_cell.length_b   1.000
_cell.length_c   1.000
_cell.angle_alpha   90.00
_cell.angle_beta   90.00
_cell.angle_gamma   90.00
#
_symmetry.space_group_name_H-M   'P 1'
#
loop_
_entity.id
_entity.type
_entity.pdbx_description
1 polymer ?
#
loop_
_entity_poly.entity_id
_entity_poly.type
_entity_poly.pdbx_seq_one_letter_code
_entity_poly.pdbx_strand_id
1 'polypeptide(L)'
;MLTTEVIKIDSEAPEEEYLRRAAAILRRGGLVAFPTETVYGLGAAVNNGDSIKRIFKVKGRPGDNPLIVHIYKWEQLAEIVLEVPERAVLLAKKFWPGPLTLILPKKDTIPSEVSAGLPTVAIRIP
;
A
#
# COMPACT_ATOMS: atom_id res chain seq x y z
N MET A 1 10.81 -22.82 3.07
CA MET A 1 9.87 -22.40 4.13
C MET A 1 9.92 -20.88 4.24
N LEU A 2 8.79 -20.21 4.40
CA LEU A 2 8.77 -18.79 4.77
C LEU A 2 8.97 -18.73 6.29
N THR A 3 10.01 -18.03 6.75
CA THR A 3 10.16 -17.73 8.17
C THR A 3 9.31 -16.51 8.48
N THR A 4 8.32 -16.68 9.36
CA THR A 4 7.44 -15.58 9.80
C THR A 4 7.82 -15.18 11.21
N GLU A 5 8.11 -13.91 11.39
CA GLU A 5 8.25 -13.29 12.71
C GLU A 5 6.92 -12.66 13.10
N VAL A 6 6.48 -12.90 14.34
CA VAL A 6 5.27 -12.30 14.90
C VAL A 6 5.68 -11.38 16.04
N ILE A 7 5.38 -10.09 15.88
CA ILE A 7 5.69 -9.05 16.84
C ILE A 7 4.37 -8.51 17.38
N LYS A 8 4.22 -8.50 18.70
CA LYS A 8 3.13 -7.77 19.36
C LYS A 8 3.57 -6.32 19.51
N ILE A 9 2.74 -5.40 19.03
CA ILE A 9 2.99 -3.96 19.03
C ILE A 9 1.78 -3.26 19.64
N ASP A 10 2.00 -2.16 20.37
CA ASP A 10 0.91 -1.29 20.81
C ASP A 10 0.37 -0.48 19.61
N SER A 11 -0.94 -0.45 19.40
CA SER A 11 -1.53 0.28 18.28
C SER A 11 -1.59 1.79 18.49
N GLU A 12 -1.64 2.24 19.75
CA GLU A 12 -1.69 3.66 20.13
C GLU A 12 -0.29 4.25 20.33
N ALA A 13 0.65 3.43 20.78
CA ALA A 13 2.03 3.83 21.04
C ALA A 13 3.04 2.80 20.49
N PRO A 14 3.09 2.58 19.16
CA PRO A 14 3.92 1.54 18.56
C PRO A 14 5.40 1.77 18.80
N GLU A 15 6.10 0.73 19.25
CA GLU A 15 7.53 0.80 19.52
C GLU A 15 8.33 1.01 18.23
N GLU A 16 9.14 2.07 18.22
CA GLU A 16 9.85 2.53 17.02
C GLU A 16 10.81 1.47 16.45
N GLU A 17 11.42 0.65 17.31
CA GLU A 17 12.27 -0.47 16.90
C GLU A 17 11.55 -1.43 15.96
N TYR A 18 10.32 -1.81 16.29
CA TYR A 18 9.51 -2.74 15.50
C TYR A 18 9.06 -2.12 14.18
N LEU A 19 8.71 -0.83 14.19
CA LEU A 19 8.40 -0.09 12.96
C LEU A 19 9.62 -0.03 12.03
N ARG A 20 10.81 0.28 12.56
CA ARG A 20 12.06 0.31 11.79
C ARG A 20 12.40 -1.07 11.22
N ARG A 21 12.19 -2.13 11.99
CA ARG A 21 12.42 -3.52 11.55
C ARG A 21 11.46 -3.91 10.41
N ALA A 22 10.16 -3.63 10.55
CA ALA A 22 9.17 -3.86 9.51
C ALA A 22 9.49 -3.07 8.22
N ALA A 23 9.85 -1.79 8.36
CA ALA A 23 10.27 -0.96 7.23
C ALA A 23 11.52 -1.55 6.53
N ALA A 24 12.50 -2.07 7.28
CA ALA A 24 13.67 -2.73 6.70
C ALA A 24 13.31 -4.01 5.93
N ILE A 25 12.32 -4.78 6.39
CA ILE A 25 11.80 -5.95 5.66
C ILE A 25 11.20 -5.51 4.32
N LEU A 26 10.35 -4.49 4.31
CA LEU A 26 9.75 -3.95 3.07
C LEU A 26 10.82 -3.45 2.10
N ARG A 27 11.83 -2.70 2.59
CA ARG A 27 12.93 -2.19 1.77
C ARG A 27 13.77 -3.29 1.11
N ARG A 28 13.87 -4.47 1.73
CA ARG A 28 14.55 -5.65 1.18
C ARG A 28 13.66 -6.52 0.28
N GLY A 29 12.47 -6.06 -0.06
CA GLY A 29 11.50 -6.81 -0.88
C GLY A 29 10.77 -7.92 -0.13
N GLY A 30 10.76 -7.85 1.20
CA GLY A 30 9.95 -8.72 2.05
C GLY A 30 8.49 -8.28 2.10
N LEU A 31 7.68 -9.07 2.81
CA LEU A 31 6.26 -8.78 3.05
C LEU A 31 6.03 -8.50 4.53
N VAL A 32 5.12 -7.59 4.83
CA VAL A 32 4.72 -7.27 6.20
C VAL A 32 3.20 -7.28 6.29
N ALA A 33 2.65 -8.06 7.23
CA ALA A 33 1.26 -7.94 7.62
C ALA A 33 1.13 -6.91 8.74
N PHE A 34 0.20 -5.95 8.63
CA PHE A 34 0.03 -4.88 9.61
C PHE A 34 -1.46 -4.51 9.79
N PRO A 35 -1.86 -4.06 11.00
CA PRO A 35 -3.23 -3.61 11.24
C PRO A 35 -3.53 -2.27 10.54
N THR A 36 -4.80 -2.05 10.20
CA THR A 36 -5.37 -0.75 9.84
C THR A 36 -6.68 -0.56 10.60
N GLU A 37 -7.30 0.62 10.53
CA GLU A 37 -8.62 0.87 11.10
C GLU A 37 -9.75 0.07 10.42
N THR A 38 -9.48 -0.53 9.25
CA THR A 38 -10.43 -1.41 8.55
C THR A 38 -10.15 -2.89 8.76
N VAL A 39 -9.05 -3.39 8.20
CA VAL A 39 -8.65 -4.80 8.22
C VAL A 39 -7.12 -4.90 8.17
N TYR A 40 -6.57 -6.07 8.50
CA TYR A 40 -5.14 -6.30 8.30
C TYR A 40 -4.76 -6.25 6.81
N GLY A 41 -3.71 -5.50 6.49
CA GLY A 41 -3.10 -5.46 5.17
C GLY A 41 -1.90 -6.42 5.09
N LEU A 42 -1.61 -6.94 3.89
CA LEU A 42 -0.34 -7.57 3.58
C LEU A 42 0.39 -6.66 2.58
N GLY A 43 1.42 -5.96 3.05
CA GLY A 43 2.14 -4.96 2.29
C GLY A 43 3.46 -5.45 1.69
N ALA A 44 3.86 -4.77 0.64
CA ALA A 44 5.14 -4.85 -0.05
C ALA A 44 5.53 -3.43 -0.52
N ALA A 45 6.80 -3.21 -0.86
CA ALA A 45 7.22 -1.94 -1.45
C ALA A 45 6.59 -1.73 -2.83
N VAL A 46 5.95 -0.56 -3.04
CA VAL A 46 5.20 -0.24 -4.27
C VAL A 46 6.08 -0.18 -5.53
N ASN A 47 7.36 0.15 -5.37
CA ASN A 47 8.33 0.24 -6.46
C ASN A 47 9.05 -1.08 -6.76
N ASN A 48 8.60 -2.20 -6.16
CA ASN A 48 9.22 -3.50 -6.33
C ASN A 48 8.19 -4.52 -6.85
N GLY A 49 8.12 -4.67 -8.18
CA GLY A 49 7.19 -5.57 -8.86
C GLY A 49 7.29 -7.04 -8.39
N ASP A 50 8.49 -7.52 -8.09
CA ASP A 50 8.69 -8.89 -7.59
C ASP A 50 8.10 -9.09 -6.19
N SER A 51 8.19 -8.08 -5.33
CA SER A 51 7.58 -8.11 -4.00
C SER A 51 6.06 -8.07 -4.10
N ILE A 52 5.51 -7.34 -5.07
CA ILE A 52 4.07 -7.30 -5.35
C ILE A 52 3.60 -8.68 -5.85
N LYS A 53 4.31 -9.31 -6.80
CA LYS A 53 4.01 -10.69 -7.25
C LYS A 53 3.98 -11.68 -6.09
N ARG A 54 4.84 -11.49 -5.08
CA ARG A 54 4.84 -12.33 -3.87
C ARG A 54 3.55 -12.18 -3.05
N ILE A 55 2.93 -10.99 -2.99
CA ILE A 55 1.61 -10.82 -2.36
C ILE A 55 0.58 -11.71 -3.06
N PHE A 56 0.50 -11.65 -4.39
CA PHE A 56 -0.45 -12.47 -5.16
C PHE A 56 -0.22 -13.96 -4.92
N LYS A 57 1.05 -14.40 -4.98
CA LYS A 57 1.43 -15.80 -4.73
C LYS A 57 1.04 -16.28 -3.34
N VAL A 58 1.35 -15.51 -2.29
CA VAL A 58 1.08 -15.90 -0.90
C VAL A 58 -0.42 -15.93 -0.60
N LYS A 59 -1.20 -15.01 -1.18
CA LYS A 59 -2.65 -14.97 -0.98
C LYS A 59 -3.43 -15.93 -1.88
N GLY A 60 -2.79 -16.58 -2.84
CA GLY A 60 -3.49 -17.31 -3.91
C GLY A 60 -4.45 -16.41 -4.70
N ARG A 61 -4.12 -15.11 -4.80
CA ARG A 61 -5.00 -14.10 -5.40
C ARG A 61 -4.82 -14.12 -6.93
N PRO A 62 -5.92 -14.10 -7.71
CA PRO A 62 -5.85 -13.89 -9.15
C PRO A 62 -5.04 -12.62 -9.49
N GLY A 63 -4.17 -12.72 -10.51
CA GLY A 63 -3.26 -11.64 -10.90
C GLY A 63 -3.95 -10.43 -11.56
N ASP A 64 -5.24 -10.56 -11.88
CA ASP A 64 -6.10 -9.52 -12.46
C ASP A 64 -6.77 -8.63 -11.39
N ASN A 65 -6.57 -8.92 -10.11
CA ASN A 65 -7.22 -8.20 -9.02
C ASN A 65 -6.26 -7.17 -8.37
N PRO A 66 -6.35 -5.87 -8.71
CA PRO A 66 -5.38 -4.85 -8.33
C PRO A 66 -5.26 -4.65 -6.80
N LEU A 67 -4.14 -4.05 -6.39
CA LEU A 67 -3.85 -3.73 -4.99
C LEU A 67 -4.06 -2.23 -4.69
N ILE A 68 -4.33 -1.93 -3.42
CA ILE A 68 -4.43 -0.56 -2.92
C ILE A 68 -3.05 -0.09 -2.44
N VAL A 69 -2.58 1.03 -2.97
CA VAL A 69 -1.37 1.71 -2.50
C VAL A 69 -1.72 2.54 -1.27
N HIS A 70 -1.06 2.26 -0.15
CA HIS A 70 -1.16 3.08 1.05
C HIS A 70 -0.06 4.13 1.03
N ILE A 71 -0.42 5.39 1.29
CA ILE A 71 0.50 6.52 1.46
C ILE A 71 0.28 7.14 2.85
N TYR A 72 1.23 7.95 3.33
CA TYR A 72 1.16 8.56 4.65
C TYR A 72 1.05 10.10 4.60
N LYS A 73 1.20 10.70 3.41
CA LYS A 73 1.04 12.15 3.21
C LYS A 73 0.58 12.46 1.79
N TRP A 74 -0.10 13.59 1.64
CA TRP A 74 -0.70 14.04 0.37
C TRP A 74 0.31 14.13 -0.77
N GLU A 75 1.53 14.59 -0.47
CA GLU A 75 2.55 14.92 -1.46
C GLU A 75 3.02 13.68 -2.24
N GLN A 76 2.86 12.47 -1.67
CA GLN A 76 3.22 11.22 -2.35
C GLN A 76 2.34 10.93 -3.57
N LEU A 77 1.15 11.54 -3.68
CA LEU A 77 0.31 11.40 -4.88
C LEU A 77 1.08 11.83 -6.13
N ALA A 78 1.91 12.88 -6.04
CA ALA A 78 2.69 13.37 -7.16
C ALA A 78 3.68 12.33 -7.72
N GLU A 79 4.05 11.31 -6.95
CA GLU A 79 4.93 10.22 -7.41
C GLU A 79 4.16 9.08 -8.08
N ILE A 80 2.83 9.01 -7.86
CA ILE A 80 2.01 7.83 -8.15
C ILE A 80 0.99 8.07 -9.27
N VAL A 81 0.38 9.26 -9.32
CA VAL A 81 -0.75 9.56 -10.22
C VAL A 81 -0.44 10.68 -11.19
N LEU A 82 -1.04 10.62 -12.37
CA LEU A 82 -0.89 11.66 -13.40
C LEU A 82 -1.63 12.95 -13.01
N GLU A 83 -2.81 12.80 -12.42
CA GLU A 83 -3.67 13.90 -12.01
C GLU A 83 -4.55 13.52 -10.82
N VAL A 84 -5.00 14.53 -10.08
CA VAL A 84 -5.98 14.40 -9.00
C VAL A 84 -7.13 15.36 -9.31
N PRO A 85 -8.28 14.89 -9.82
CA PRO A 85 -9.42 15.73 -10.13
C PRO A 85 -9.92 16.50 -8.90
N GLU A 86 -10.48 17.69 -9.07
CA GLU A 86 -10.94 18.54 -7.95
C GLU A 86 -11.92 17.81 -7.01
N ARG A 87 -12.86 17.04 -7.56
CA ARG A 87 -13.77 16.20 -6.77
C ARG A 87 -13.05 15.18 -5.87
N ALA A 88 -11.94 14.61 -6.36
CA ALA A 88 -11.13 13.68 -5.59
C ALA A 88 -10.39 14.41 -4.46
N VAL A 89 -9.94 15.64 -4.70
CA VAL A 89 -9.35 16.51 -3.67
C VAL A 89 -10.37 16.82 -2.56
N LEU A 90 -11.61 17.16 -2.91
CA LEU A 90 -12.67 17.44 -1.93
C LEU A 90 -12.96 16.24 -1.04
N LEU A 91 -13.08 15.05 -1.62
CA LEU A 91 -13.30 13.82 -0.87
C LEU A 91 -12.11 13.50 0.04
N ALA A 92 -10.91 13.54 -0.51
CA ALA A 92 -9.72 13.17 0.25
C ALA A 92 -9.45 14.16 1.40
N LYS A 93 -9.62 15.47 1.20
CA LYS A 93 -9.51 16.46 2.30
C LYS A 93 -10.48 16.21 3.45
N LYS A 94 -11.65 15.61 3.16
CA LYS A 94 -12.69 15.35 4.16
C LYS A 94 -12.53 13.99 4.84
N PHE A 95 -12.02 13.00 4.13
CA PHE A 95 -12.08 11.60 4.56
C PHE A 95 -10.71 10.92 4.70
N TRP A 96 -9.61 11.60 4.39
CA TRP A 96 -8.25 11.12 4.66
C TRP A 96 -7.57 11.92 5.79
N PRO A 97 -6.85 11.26 6.72
CA PRO A 97 -6.74 9.80 6.88
C PRO A 97 -8.08 9.12 7.19
N GLY A 98 -8.28 7.90 6.68
CA GLY A 98 -9.51 7.13 6.93
C GLY A 98 -9.89 6.13 5.83
N PRO A 99 -11.10 5.53 5.96
CA PRO A 99 -11.50 4.35 5.20
C PRO A 99 -12.01 4.64 3.78
N LEU A 100 -11.54 5.73 3.15
CA LEU A 100 -11.83 6.05 1.76
C LEU A 100 -10.69 5.57 0.85
N THR A 101 -11.03 4.94 -0.27
CA THR A 101 -10.06 4.62 -1.33
C THR A 101 -10.45 5.36 -2.60
N LEU A 102 -9.49 6.01 -3.25
CA LEU A 102 -9.69 6.72 -4.51
C LEU A 102 -8.97 6.01 -5.65
N ILE A 103 -9.66 5.84 -6.78
CA ILE A 103 -9.07 5.29 -8.01
C ILE A 103 -8.70 6.46 -8.91
N LEU A 104 -7.41 6.56 -9.25
CA LEU A 104 -6.85 7.70 -9.97
C LEU A 104 -5.98 7.24 -11.16
N PRO A 105 -5.80 8.07 -12.21
CA PRO A 105 -4.92 7.75 -13.34
C PRO A 105 -3.47 7.55 -12.86
N LYS A 106 -2.88 6.39 -13.18
CA LYS A 106 -1.58 5.95 -12.66
C LYS A 106 -0.44 6.45 -13.55
N LYS A 107 0.71 6.80 -12.96
CA LYS A 107 1.96 7.02 -13.72
C LYS A 107 2.58 5.70 -14.20
N ASP A 108 3.36 5.77 -15.27
CA ASP A 108 4.11 4.61 -15.80
C ASP A 108 5.25 4.16 -14.87
N THR A 109 5.70 5.05 -13.98
CA THR A 109 6.69 4.73 -12.94
C THR A 109 6.18 3.71 -11.92
N ILE A 110 4.86 3.52 -11.80
CA ILE A 110 4.27 2.53 -10.91
C ILE A 110 4.21 1.17 -11.62
N PRO A 111 4.79 0.10 -11.05
CA PRO A 111 4.76 -1.24 -11.64
C PRO A 111 3.36 -1.69 -12.02
N SER A 112 3.22 -2.35 -13.18
CA SER A 112 1.93 -2.84 -13.68
C SER A 112 1.30 -3.87 -12.75
N GLU A 113 2.10 -4.57 -11.95
CA GLU A 113 1.62 -5.54 -10.96
C GLU A 113 0.79 -4.90 -9.85
N VAL A 114 0.95 -3.60 -9.56
CA VAL A 114 0.09 -2.90 -8.59
C VAL A 114 -1.33 -2.80 -9.12
N SER A 115 -1.48 -2.41 -10.39
CA SER A 115 -2.77 -2.15 -11.02
C SER A 115 -3.32 -3.34 -11.81
N ALA A 116 -2.65 -4.49 -11.77
CA ALA A 116 -2.98 -5.64 -12.60
C ALA A 116 -3.08 -5.28 -14.11
N GLY A 117 -2.20 -4.38 -14.56
CA GLY A 117 -2.19 -3.88 -15.95
C GLY A 117 -3.20 -2.77 -16.26
N LEU A 118 -4.02 -2.34 -15.30
CA LEU A 118 -4.95 -1.23 -15.50
C LEU A 118 -4.24 0.13 -15.58
N PRO A 119 -4.82 1.12 -16.29
CA PRO A 119 -4.27 2.48 -16.38
C PRO A 119 -4.50 3.31 -15.09
N THR A 120 -5.18 2.76 -14.10
CA THR A 120 -5.53 3.42 -12.85
C THR A 120 -4.93 2.70 -11.64
N VAL A 121 -4.84 3.40 -10.52
CA VAL A 121 -4.33 2.88 -9.24
C VAL A 121 -5.27 3.30 -8.11
N ALA A 122 -5.51 2.38 -7.18
CA ALA A 122 -6.28 2.63 -5.97
C ALA A 122 -5.35 3.15 -4.86
N ILE A 123 -5.70 4.26 -4.22
CA ILE A 123 -4.88 4.93 -3.20
C ILE A 123 -5.70 5.19 -1.94
N ARG A 124 -5.05 5.08 -0.78
CA ARG A 124 -5.61 5.40 0.53
C ARG A 124 -4.57 5.94 1.50
N ILE A 125 -4.99 6.81 2.41
CA ILE A 125 -4.24 7.16 3.63
C ILE A 125 -4.97 6.49 4.80
N PRO A 126 -4.47 5.35 5.30
CA PRO A 126 -5.04 4.68 6.46
C PRO A 126 -4.80 5.52 7.73
#